data_AF-A0A7R9YRZ3-F1
#
_entry.id   AF-A0A7R9YRZ3-F1
#
_cell.length_a   1.000
_cell.length_b   1.000
_cell.length_c   1.000
_cell.angle_alpha   90.00
_cell.angle_beta   90.00
_cell.angle_gamma   90.00
#
_symmetry.space_group_name_H-M   'P 1'
#
loop_
_entity.id
_entity.type
_entity.pdbx_description
1 polymer ?
#
loop_
_entity_poly.entity_id
_entity_poly.type
_entity_poly.pdbx_seq_one_letter_code
_entity_poly.pdbx_strand_id
1 'polypeptide(L)'
;GKLGDGEAKVLRCVCRHWRNVVDHHLETLTPSELQAKVLVLRFPNLKSLQLTHCANIRNRSLHIISRAGLSLQTLTLGDDTRRPWVTNEGLACIATMTSLTSLNL
;
A
#
# COMPACT_ATOMS: atom_id res chain seq x y z
N GLY A 1 -4.78 19.00 -0.65
CA GLY A 1 -3.92 18.79 0.52
C GLY A 1 -3.67 17.31 0.67
N LYS A 2 -2.43 16.89 0.89
CA LYS A 2 -2.10 15.47 1.10
C LYS A 2 -2.52 15.10 2.52
N LEU A 3 -3.42 14.13 2.69
CA LEU A 3 -3.77 13.64 4.02
C LEU A 3 -2.71 12.61 4.47
N GLY A 4 -1.92 12.98 5.47
CA GLY A 4 -0.90 12.08 6.05
C GLY A 4 -1.51 11.08 7.04
N ASP A 5 -0.81 9.97 7.31
CA ASP A 5 -1.29 8.92 8.22
C ASP A 5 -1.59 9.42 9.65
N GLY A 6 -0.84 10.42 10.13
CA GLY A 6 -1.04 11.03 11.44
C GLY A 6 -2.38 11.77 11.58
N GLU A 7 -2.70 12.64 10.63
CA GLU A 7 -3.99 13.37 10.58
C GLU A 7 -5.16 12.41 10.34
N ALA A 8 -4.94 11.41 9.49
CA ALA A 8 -5.91 10.37 9.20
C ALA A 8 -6.34 9.61 10.48
N LYS A 9 -5.41 9.32 11.40
CA LYS A 9 -5.74 8.61 12.66
C LYS A 9 -6.77 9.32 13.50
N VAL A 10 -6.63 10.63 13.70
CA VAL A 10 -7.58 11.42 14.51
C VAL A 10 -8.96 11.42 13.86
N LEU A 11 -9.01 11.66 12.54
CA LEU A 11 -10.26 11.74 11.79
C LEU A 11 -11.00 10.39 11.70
N ARG A 12 -10.27 9.26 11.66
CA ARG A 12 -10.85 7.90 11.68
C ARG A 12 -11.57 7.54 12.98
N CYS A 13 -11.33 8.28 14.06
CA CYS A 13 -11.93 8.06 15.37
C CYS A 13 -13.24 8.84 15.58
N VAL A 14 -13.53 9.84 14.73
CA VAL A 14 -14.72 10.69 14.89
C VAL A 14 -16.02 9.88 14.74
N CYS A 15 -16.20 9.22 13.59
CA CYS A 15 -17.31 8.30 13.35
C CYS A 15 -17.03 7.41 12.14
N ARG A 16 -17.93 6.46 11.84
CA ARG A 16 -17.80 5.56 10.68
C ARG A 16 -17.73 6.32 9.36
N HIS A 17 -18.51 7.39 9.21
CA HIS A 17 -18.52 8.18 7.97
C HIS A 17 -17.17 8.87 7.74
N TRP A 18 -16.64 9.57 8.75
CA TRP A 18 -15.32 10.22 8.67
C TRP A 18 -14.20 9.22 8.39
N ARG A 19 -14.24 8.03 9.02
CA ARG A 19 -13.29 6.96 8.71
C ARG A 19 -13.30 6.58 7.23
N ASN A 20 -14.48 6.39 6.64
CA ASN A 20 -14.61 6.02 5.24
C ASN A 20 -14.11 7.14 4.32
N VAL A 21 -14.46 8.40 4.61
CA VAL A 21 -13.98 9.57 3.86
C VAL A 21 -12.45 9.66 3.92
N VAL A 22 -11.87 9.53 5.12
CA VAL A 22 -10.42 9.55 5.33
C VAL A 22 -9.74 8.43 4.56
N ASP A 23 -10.22 7.20 4.68
CA ASP A 23 -9.65 6.06 3.97
C ASP A 23 -9.74 6.26 2.45
N HIS A 24 -10.87 6.77 1.97
CA HIS A 24 -11.07 7.04 0.55
C HIS A 24 -10.10 8.09 0.01
N HIS A 25 -9.77 9.12 0.79
CA HIS A 25 -8.89 10.22 0.38
C HIS A 25 -7.43 10.06 0.81
N LEU A 26 -7.07 8.96 1.47
CA LEU A 26 -5.71 8.74 1.93
C LEU A 26 -4.78 8.47 0.75
N GLU A 27 -3.75 9.30 0.60
CA GLU A 27 -2.77 9.15 -0.47
C GLU A 27 -1.52 8.38 -0.03
N THR A 28 -1.22 8.33 1.27
CA THR A 28 -0.04 7.66 1.81
C THR A 28 -0.42 6.72 2.94
N LEU A 29 0.07 5.47 2.89
CA LEU A 29 -0.20 4.45 3.91
C LEU A 29 1.08 3.71 4.28
N THR A 30 1.30 3.55 5.59
CA THR A 30 2.39 2.76 6.16
C THR A 30 1.81 1.72 7.12
N PRO A 31 1.29 0.58 6.63
CA PRO A 31 0.67 -0.41 7.48
C PRO A 31 1.73 -1.27 8.21
N SER A 32 1.37 -1.77 9.40
CA SER A 32 2.15 -2.78 10.12
C SER A 32 1.89 -4.20 9.60
N GLU A 33 0.77 -4.42 8.93
CA GLU A 33 0.40 -5.70 8.32
C GLU A 33 -0.25 -5.51 6.96
N LEU A 34 0.15 -6.33 5.99
CA LEU A 34 -0.36 -6.24 4.63
C LEU A 34 -1.53 -7.20 4.40
N GLN A 35 -2.75 -6.66 4.37
CA GLN A 35 -3.92 -7.34 3.83
C GLN A 35 -4.27 -6.77 2.45
N ALA A 36 -3.56 -7.22 1.42
CA ALA A 36 -3.62 -6.62 0.07
C ALA A 36 -5.05 -6.43 -0.47
N LYS A 37 -5.94 -7.43 -0.30
CA LYS A 37 -7.34 -7.33 -0.75
C LYS A 37 -8.11 -6.22 -0.04
N VAL A 38 -7.91 -6.07 1.27
CA VAL A 38 -8.61 -5.05 2.07
C VAL A 38 -8.04 -3.67 1.77
N LEU A 39 -6.72 -3.57 1.61
CA LEU A 39 -6.02 -2.34 1.31
C LEU A 39 -6.53 -1.72 0.02
N VAL A 40 -6.55 -2.48 -1.07
CA VAL A 40 -6.94 -1.96 -2.39
C VAL A 40 -8.40 -1.53 -2.46
N LEU A 41 -9.27 -2.12 -1.64
CA LEU A 41 -10.68 -1.76 -1.55
C LEU A 41 -10.92 -0.52 -0.67
N ARG A 42 -10.14 -0.37 0.41
CA ARG A 42 -10.32 0.74 1.37
C ARG A 42 -9.63 2.03 0.94
N PHE A 43 -8.52 1.92 0.21
CA PHE A 43 -7.66 3.05 -0.13
C PHE A 43 -7.53 3.22 -1.66
N PRO A 44 -8.63 3.53 -2.37
CA PRO A 44 -8.63 3.59 -3.84
C PRO A 44 -7.74 4.71 -4.41
N ASN A 45 -7.50 5.78 -3.65
CA ASN A 45 -6.71 6.93 -4.07
C ASN A 45 -5.25 6.90 -3.58
N LEU A 46 -4.77 5.72 -3.16
CA LEU A 46 -3.42 5.57 -2.63
C LEU A 46 -2.36 5.83 -3.72
N LYS A 47 -1.40 6.69 -3.39
CA LYS A 47 -0.26 7.07 -4.25
C LYS A 47 1.07 6.58 -3.69
N SER A 48 1.19 6.44 -2.37
CA SER A 48 2.40 5.96 -1.70
C SER A 48 2.07 4.84 -0.72
N LEU A 49 2.70 3.69 -0.90
CA LEU A 49 2.56 2.53 -0.02
C LEU A 49 3.93 2.13 0.54
N GLN A 50 4.07 2.20 1.85
CA GLN A 50 5.30 1.88 2.55
C GLN A 50 5.13 0.62 3.39
N LEU A 51 5.71 -0.50 2.95
CA LEU A 51 5.58 -1.81 3.58
C LEU A 51 6.78 -2.17 4.48
N THR A 52 7.60 -1.19 4.87
CA THR A 52 8.81 -1.37 5.70
C THR A 52 8.56 -2.12 7.01
N HIS A 53 7.36 -2.02 7.57
CA HIS A 53 6.97 -2.67 8.82
C HIS A 53 6.10 -3.92 8.62
N CYS A 54 5.77 -4.27 7.37
CA CYS A 54 4.99 -5.46 7.07
C CYS A 54 5.89 -6.69 6.99
N ALA A 55 5.76 -7.60 7.95
CA ALA A 55 6.36 -8.93 7.82
C ALA A 55 5.63 -9.74 6.72
N ASN A 56 6.34 -10.68 6.09
CA ASN A 56 5.75 -11.72 5.22
C ASN A 56 5.03 -11.17 3.98
N ILE A 57 5.63 -10.21 3.29
CA ILE A 57 5.16 -9.73 1.97
C ILE A 57 5.42 -10.84 0.95
N ARG A 58 4.37 -11.31 0.25
CA ARG A 58 4.48 -12.41 -0.72
C ARG A 58 4.19 -11.92 -2.14
N ASN A 59 4.68 -12.65 -3.14
CA ASN A 59 4.35 -12.45 -4.56
C ASN A 59 2.83 -12.29 -4.79
N ARG A 60 2.01 -13.09 -4.12
CA ARG A 60 0.54 -13.02 -4.22
C ARG A 60 -0.01 -11.65 -3.80
N SER A 61 0.55 -11.03 -2.77
CA SER A 61 0.14 -9.70 -2.32
C SER A 61 0.49 -8.64 -3.37
N LEU A 62 1.68 -8.72 -3.95
CA LEU A 62 2.11 -7.84 -5.04
C LEU A 62 1.24 -7.98 -6.29
N HIS A 63 0.87 -9.21 -6.65
CA HIS A 63 -0.04 -9.49 -7.76
C HIS A 63 -1.44 -8.87 -7.55
N ILE A 64 -1.96 -8.90 -6.31
CA ILE A 64 -3.24 -8.25 -6.00
C ILE A 64 -3.11 -6.74 -6.15
N ILE A 65 -2.03 -6.14 -5.64
CA ILE A 65 -1.79 -4.70 -5.72
C ILE A 65 -1.65 -4.25 -7.18
N SER A 66 -0.86 -4.95 -7.99
CA SER A 66 -0.64 -4.57 -9.39
C SER A 66 -1.90 -4.65 -10.25
N ARG A 67 -2.83 -5.55 -9.91
CA ARG A 67 -4.10 -5.72 -10.63
C ARG A 67 -5.23 -4.83 -10.12
N ALA A 68 -5.03 -4.11 -9.02
CA ALA A 68 -6.08 -3.31 -8.40
C ALA A 68 -6.39 -1.99 -9.14
N GLY A 69 -5.57 -1.60 -10.12
CA GLY A 69 -5.75 -0.33 -10.84
C GLY A 69 -5.40 0.91 -10.00
N LEU A 70 -4.67 0.74 -8.88
CA LEU A 70 -4.19 1.85 -8.09
C LEU A 70 -3.15 2.65 -8.88
N SER A 71 -3.26 3.98 -8.84
CA SER A 71 -2.26 4.89 -9.41
C SER A 71 -1.11 5.14 -8.43
N LEU A 72 -0.50 4.05 -7.92
CA LEU A 72 0.64 4.14 -7.00
C LEU A 72 1.85 4.72 -7.72
N GLN A 73 2.43 5.75 -7.12
CA GLN A 73 3.64 6.45 -7.56
C GLN A 73 4.87 5.94 -6.81
N THR A 74 4.69 5.59 -5.54
CA THR A 74 5.77 5.11 -4.67
C THR A 74 5.38 3.80 -4.01
N LEU A 75 6.24 2.79 -4.13
CA LEU A 75 6.14 1.53 -3.39
C LEU A 75 7.47 1.26 -2.69
N THR A 76 7.43 1.10 -1.37
CA THR A 76 8.56 0.58 -0.60
C THR A 76 8.21 -0.81 -0.11
N LEU A 77 9.02 -1.79 -0.47
CA LEU A 77 8.96 -3.13 0.11
C LEU A 77 9.78 -3.15 1.40
N GLY A 78 9.30 -3.91 2.38
CA GLY A 78 10.01 -4.17 3.63
C GLY A 78 10.19 -5.67 3.80
N ASP A 79 10.68 -6.33 2.75
CA ASP A 79 10.84 -7.79 2.80
C ASP A 79 11.93 -8.17 3.81
N ASP A 80 11.76 -9.30 4.50
CA ASP A 80 12.73 -9.73 5.51
C ASP A 80 14.03 -10.12 4.78
N THR A 81 15.10 -9.37 5.02
CA THR A 81 16.42 -9.60 4.39
C THR A 81 16.99 -10.99 4.71
N ARG A 82 16.52 -11.63 5.79
CA ARG A 82 16.92 -13.00 6.15
C ARG A 82 16.09 -14.07 5.44
N ARG A 83 14.88 -13.73 4.97
CA ARG A 83 13.94 -14.63 4.30
C ARG A 83 13.14 -13.86 3.25
N PRO A 84 13.75 -13.51 2.11
CA PRO A 84 13.03 -12.78 1.08
C PRO A 84 11.90 -13.66 0.52
N TRP A 85 10.66 -13.24 0.75
CA TRP A 85 9.45 -13.91 0.24
C TRP A 85 8.96 -13.31 -1.08
N VAL A 86 9.44 -12.11 -1.42
CA VAL A 86 9.26 -11.49 -2.73
C VAL A 86 10.37 -11.98 -3.66
N THR A 87 9.98 -12.59 -4.76
CA THR A 87 10.92 -13.01 -5.83
C THR A 87 10.75 -12.12 -7.06
N ASN A 88 11.61 -12.35 -8.07
CA ASN A 88 11.51 -11.66 -9.35
C ASN A 88 10.13 -11.81 -10.03
N GLU A 89 9.40 -12.90 -9.76
CA GLU A 89 8.01 -13.06 -10.22
C GLU A 89 7.07 -12.01 -9.61
N GLY A 90 7.22 -11.75 -8.30
CA GLY A 90 6.48 -10.70 -7.62
C GLY A 90 6.85 -9.31 -8.13
N LEU A 91 8.15 -9.06 -8.35
CA LEU A 91 8.64 -7.79 -8.91
C LEU A 91 8.17 -7.57 -10.35
N ALA A 92 8.12 -8.62 -11.18
CA ALA A 92 7.58 -8.56 -12.54
C ALA A 92 6.11 -8.13 -12.55
N CYS A 93 5.31 -8.54 -11.55
CA CYS A 93 3.94 -8.08 -11.40
C CYS A 93 3.87 -6.57 -11.10
N ILE A 94 4.78 -6.03 -10.29
CA ILE A 94 4.82 -4.59 -9.99
C ILE A 94 5.35 -3.79 -11.18
N ALA A 95 6.26 -4.36 -11.97
CA ALA A 95 6.80 -3.72 -13.17
C ALA A 95 5.72 -3.37 -14.22
N THR A 96 4.53 -3.98 -14.16
CA THR A 96 3.41 -3.61 -15.04
C THR A 96 2.68 -2.33 -14.60
N MET A 97 2.99 -1.78 -13.43
CA MET A 97 2.36 -0.58 -12.89
C MET A 97 3.00 0.68 -13.50
N THR A 98 2.37 1.23 -14.54
CA THR A 98 2.91 2.37 -15.29
C THR A 98 2.93 3.69 -14.52
N SER A 99 2.17 3.79 -13.42
CA SER A 99 2.17 4.97 -12.55
C SER A 99 3.36 5.03 -11.60
N LEU A 100 4.09 3.92 -11.41
CA LEU A 100 5.14 3.82 -10.42
C LEU A 100 6.39 4.60 -10.88
N THR A 101 6.82 5.57 -10.09
CA THR A 101 8.01 6.40 -10.36
C THR A 101 9.14 6.13 -9.37
N SER A 102 8.83 5.50 -8.24
CA SER A 102 9.80 5.13 -7.21
C SER A 102 9.48 3.74 -6.64
N LEU A 103 10.47 2.85 -6.72
CA LEU A 103 10.46 1.53 -6.10
C LEU A 103 11.67 1.43 -5.15
N ASN A 104 11.41 1.11 -3.89
CA ASN A 104 12.43 0.81 -2.90
C ASN A 104 12.25 -0.64 -2.41
N LEU A 105 13.34 -1.41 -2.33
CA LEU A 105 13.34 -2.86 -2.09
C LEU A 105 13.94 -3.20 -0.72
#